data_AF-A0A1Q3WIF5-F1
#
_entry.id   AF-A0A1Q3WIF5-F1
#
_cell.length_a   1.000
_cell.length_b   1.000
_cell.length_c   1.000
_cell.angle_alpha   90.00
_cell.angle_beta   90.00
_cell.angle_gamma   90.00
#
_symmetry.space_group_name_H-M   'P 1'
#
loop_
_entity.id
_entity.type
_entity.pdbx_description
1 polymer ?
#
loop_
_entity_poly.entity_id
_entity_poly.type
_entity_poly.pdbx_seq_one_letter_code
_entity_poly.pdbx_strand_id
1 'polypeptide(L)'
;MKNTFDIYNWHNSLRLRWMVLPVLAYVASWMVAWGVFLFFPILVTVAQYLIFKIHPAVRRPGVWFLTLPVTFYIWTKWGPAMTYSQPNGIMHGVMAYYIGQIINTLFIPLITTRGRPELLLNWLMGCLAAATIWLVSYKLFIADWQADKLSPTRNLALYGIYPGIALIANGVSSFFFTKQIIKD
;
A
#
# COMPACT_ATOMS: atom_id res chain seq x y z
N MET A 1 -15.72 0.30 24.76
CA MET A 1 -15.03 -0.09 23.52
C MET A 1 -14.27 -1.39 23.78
N LYS A 2 -14.68 -2.52 23.17
CA LYS A 2 -13.97 -3.80 23.32
C LYS A 2 -12.71 -3.77 22.45
N ASN A 3 -11.55 -3.71 23.10
CA ASN A 3 -10.25 -3.84 22.45
C ASN A 3 -10.17 -5.24 21.83
N THR A 4 -10.41 -5.34 20.52
CA THR A 4 -10.46 -6.62 19.79
C THR A 4 -9.33 -6.66 18.76
N PHE A 5 -8.10 -6.58 19.26
CA PHE A 5 -6.96 -7.16 18.55
C PHE A 5 -7.00 -8.68 18.76
N ASP A 6 -8.00 -9.32 18.16
CA ASP A 6 -8.06 -10.78 18.11
C ASP A 6 -7.18 -11.24 16.95
N ILE A 7 -5.99 -11.75 17.30
CA ILE A 7 -4.98 -12.23 16.35
C ILE A 7 -5.51 -13.41 15.53
N TYR A 8 -6.57 -14.11 15.95
CA TYR A 8 -7.17 -15.20 15.17
C TYR A 8 -8.20 -14.69 14.15
N ASN A 9 -8.79 -13.51 14.40
CA ASN A 9 -9.84 -12.91 13.57
C ASN A 9 -9.40 -11.66 12.81
N TRP A 10 -8.11 -11.33 12.80
CA TRP A 10 -7.59 -10.14 12.13
C TRP A 10 -7.94 -10.08 10.64
N HIS A 11 -7.98 -11.24 9.99
CA HIS A 11 -8.37 -11.37 8.59
C HIS A 11 -9.85 -11.02 8.37
N ASN A 12 -10.69 -10.87 9.38
CA ASN A 12 -12.06 -10.40 9.20
C ASN A 12 -12.18 -8.87 9.37
N SER A 13 -11.11 -8.21 9.80
CA SER A 13 -11.05 -6.76 9.96
C SER A 13 -10.51 -6.08 8.71
N LEU A 14 -11.34 -5.25 8.08
CA LEU A 14 -10.94 -4.39 6.96
C LEU A 14 -9.75 -3.50 7.32
N ARG A 15 -9.73 -2.98 8.56
CA ARG A 15 -8.65 -2.14 9.08
C ARG A 15 -7.31 -2.85 9.07
N LEU A 16 -7.29 -4.08 9.60
CA LEU A 16 -6.06 -4.86 9.73
C LEU A 16 -5.60 -5.38 8.37
N ARG A 17 -6.52 -5.78 7.49
CA ARG A 17 -6.18 -6.12 6.10
C ARG A 17 -5.56 -4.94 5.36
N TRP A 18 -6.14 -3.74 5.49
CA TRP A 18 -5.61 -2.52 4.87
C TRP A 18 -4.20 -2.19 5.37
N MET A 19 -3.98 -2.30 6.69
CA MET A 19 -2.70 -2.01 7.31
C MET A 19 -1.61 -3.01 6.91
N VAL A 20 -1.93 -4.32 6.94
CA VAL A 20 -0.93 -5.39 6.95
C VAL A 20 -0.71 -6.00 5.57
N LEU A 21 -1.75 -6.22 4.76
CA LEU A 21 -1.61 -6.96 3.50
C LEU A 21 -0.67 -6.30 2.47
N PRO A 22 -0.68 -4.97 2.26
CA PRO A 22 0.27 -4.33 1.35
C PRO A 22 1.73 -4.51 1.81
N VAL A 23 1.96 -4.51 3.13
CA VAL A 23 3.29 -4.72 3.71
C VAL A 23 3.72 -6.19 3.57
N LEU A 24 2.82 -7.13 3.82
CA LEU A 24 3.10 -8.55 3.58
C LEU A 24 3.37 -8.83 2.10
N ALA A 25 2.63 -8.21 1.17
CA ALA A 25 2.90 -8.33 -0.26
C ALA A 25 4.32 -7.86 -0.62
N TYR A 26 4.77 -6.77 -0.01
CA TYR A 26 6.12 -6.25 -0.18
C TYR A 26 7.19 -7.20 0.39
N VAL A 27 7.06 -7.60 1.65
CA VAL A 27 8.03 -8.50 2.30
C VAL A 27 8.06 -9.88 1.63
N ALA A 28 6.90 -10.44 1.26
CA ALA A 28 6.83 -11.71 0.56
C ALA A 28 7.46 -11.65 -0.83
N SER A 29 7.37 -10.50 -1.52
CA SER A 29 8.04 -10.33 -2.81
C SER A 29 9.56 -10.41 -2.71
N TRP A 30 10.14 -10.09 -1.54
CA TRP A 30 11.58 -10.16 -1.29
C TRP A 30 12.11 -11.59 -1.10
N MET A 31 11.24 -12.52 -0.67
CA MET A 31 11.63 -13.92 -0.47
C MET A 31 12.00 -14.63 -1.77
N VAL A 32 11.68 -14.02 -2.90
CA VAL A 32 12.06 -14.45 -4.25
C VAL A 32 13.05 -13.41 -4.76
N ALA A 33 14.34 -13.75 -4.91
CA ALA A 33 15.44 -12.80 -5.13
C ALA A 33 15.17 -11.74 -6.23
N TRP A 34 14.76 -12.17 -7.43
CA TRP A 34 14.32 -11.29 -8.52
C TRP A 34 12.82 -10.97 -8.49
N GLY A 35 12.11 -11.60 -7.57
CA GLY A 35 10.67 -11.58 -7.52
C GLY A 35 10.08 -10.26 -7.07
N VAL A 36 10.86 -9.35 -6.49
CA VAL A 36 10.40 -7.99 -6.21
C VAL A 36 9.94 -7.28 -7.49
N PHE A 37 10.62 -7.47 -8.62
CA PHE A 37 10.25 -6.84 -9.89
C PHE A 37 8.94 -7.40 -10.47
N LEU A 38 8.74 -8.72 -10.36
CA LEU A 38 7.64 -9.43 -11.02
C LEU A 38 6.45 -9.69 -10.09
N PHE A 39 6.72 -10.15 -8.88
CA PHE A 39 5.71 -10.62 -7.93
C PHE A 39 5.13 -9.51 -7.07
N PHE A 40 5.86 -8.43 -6.75
CA PHE A 40 5.27 -7.34 -5.97
C PHE A 40 3.97 -6.77 -6.58
N PRO A 41 3.92 -6.39 -7.88
CA PRO A 41 2.68 -5.88 -8.47
C PRO A 41 1.56 -6.93 -8.44
N ILE A 42 1.88 -8.21 -8.60
CA ILE A 42 0.89 -9.30 -8.49
C ILE A 42 0.37 -9.42 -7.05
N LEU A 43 1.28 -9.49 -6.08
CA LEU A 43 0.96 -9.68 -4.67
C LEU A 43 0.19 -8.48 -4.10
N VAL A 44 0.54 -7.25 -4.50
CA VAL A 44 -0.19 -6.06 -4.04
C VAL A 44 -1.58 -5.99 -4.65
N THR A 45 -1.76 -6.37 -5.93
CA THR A 45 -3.11 -6.49 -6.53
C THR A 45 -3.92 -7.59 -5.83
N VAL A 46 -3.32 -8.72 -5.47
CA VAL A 46 -3.98 -9.78 -4.70
C VAL A 46 -4.35 -9.28 -3.30
N ALA A 47 -3.46 -8.57 -2.61
CA ALA A 47 -3.72 -7.97 -1.29
C ALA A 47 -4.93 -7.02 -1.35
N GLN A 48 -4.98 -6.15 -2.36
CA GLN A 48 -6.09 -5.23 -2.59
C GLN A 48 -7.39 -5.97 -2.93
N TYR A 49 -7.33 -7.00 -3.77
CA TYR A 49 -8.47 -7.87 -4.04
C TYR A 49 -9.02 -8.50 -2.74
N LEU A 50 -8.15 -8.98 -1.85
CA LEU A 50 -8.55 -9.55 -0.56
C LEU A 50 -9.19 -8.52 0.37
N ILE A 51 -8.75 -7.26 0.33
CA ILE A 51 -9.40 -6.15 1.04
C ILE A 51 -10.80 -5.92 0.46
N PHE A 52 -10.91 -5.79 -0.86
CA PHE A 52 -12.17 -5.54 -1.54
C PHE A 52 -13.19 -6.67 -1.40
N LYS A 53 -12.74 -7.92 -1.31
CA LYS A 53 -13.62 -9.09 -1.12
C LYS A 53 -14.49 -9.00 0.14
N ILE A 54 -14.00 -8.32 1.18
CA ILE A 54 -14.73 -8.16 2.45
C ILE A 54 -15.32 -6.74 2.61
N HIS A 55 -15.09 -5.84 1.65
CA HIS A 55 -15.54 -4.47 1.74
C HIS A 55 -17.05 -4.36 1.40
N PRO A 56 -17.90 -3.77 2.28
CA PRO A 56 -19.35 -3.77 2.11
C PRO A 56 -19.83 -3.00 0.88
N ALA A 57 -19.06 -2.02 0.40
CA ALA A 57 -19.38 -1.23 -0.79
C ALA A 57 -19.00 -1.92 -2.12
N VAL A 58 -18.28 -3.04 -2.10
CA VAL A 58 -17.80 -3.71 -3.31
C VAL A 58 -18.74 -4.85 -3.71
N ARG A 59 -19.15 -4.87 -4.98
CA ARG A 59 -19.95 -5.94 -5.57
C ARG A 59 -19.13 -6.91 -6.43
N ARG A 60 -18.10 -6.42 -7.11
CA ARG A 60 -17.32 -7.20 -8.09
C ARG A 60 -15.82 -7.09 -7.81
N PRO A 61 -15.30 -7.68 -6.72
CA PRO A 61 -13.89 -7.53 -6.34
C PRO A 61 -12.94 -8.09 -7.41
N GLY A 62 -13.34 -9.13 -8.15
CA GLY A 62 -12.49 -9.75 -9.19
C GLY A 62 -12.15 -8.82 -10.37
N VAL A 63 -12.98 -7.80 -10.64
CA VAL A 63 -12.71 -6.82 -11.69
C VAL A 63 -11.50 -5.93 -11.34
N TRP A 64 -11.07 -5.90 -10.07
CA TRP A 64 -9.86 -5.18 -9.66
C TRP A 64 -8.60 -5.68 -10.36
N PHE A 65 -8.53 -6.95 -10.78
CA PHE A 65 -7.38 -7.47 -11.50
C PHE A 65 -7.11 -6.77 -12.85
N LEU A 66 -8.07 -6.01 -13.39
CA LEU A 66 -7.85 -5.13 -14.53
C LEU A 66 -6.84 -4.01 -14.25
N THR A 67 -6.57 -3.69 -12.98
CA THR A 67 -5.52 -2.75 -12.57
C THR A 67 -4.11 -3.35 -12.64
N LEU A 68 -3.98 -4.67 -12.82
CA LEU A 68 -2.68 -5.35 -12.79
C LEU A 68 -1.72 -4.83 -13.87
N PRO A 69 -2.11 -4.64 -15.15
CA PRO A 69 -1.23 -4.08 -16.17
C PRO A 69 -0.73 -2.67 -15.82
N VAL A 70 -1.60 -1.82 -15.27
CA VAL A 70 -1.25 -0.46 -14.83
C VAL A 70 -0.27 -0.52 -13.66
N THR A 71 -0.58 -1.33 -12.65
CA THR A 71 0.24 -1.54 -11.45
C THR A 71 1.62 -2.07 -11.83
N PHE A 72 1.67 -3.01 -12.78
CA PHE A 72 2.91 -3.61 -13.29
C PHE A 72 3.75 -2.60 -14.07
N TYR A 73 3.15 -1.84 -14.99
CA TYR A 73 3.84 -0.81 -15.75
C TYR A 73 4.45 0.26 -14.83
N ILE A 74 3.68 0.73 -13.85
CA ILE A 74 4.13 1.76 -12.93
C ILE A 74 5.28 1.24 -12.05
N TRP A 75 5.14 0.01 -11.54
CA TRP A 75 6.17 -0.61 -10.72
C TRP A 75 7.47 -0.85 -11.48
N THR A 76 7.39 -1.39 -12.69
CA THR A 76 8.59 -1.68 -13.50
C THR A 76 9.30 -0.40 -13.93
N LYS A 77 8.55 0.65 -14.26
CA LYS A 77 9.12 1.93 -14.72
C LYS A 77 9.73 2.77 -13.60
N TRP A 78 9.09 2.81 -12.42
CA TRP A 78 9.47 3.75 -11.34
C TRP A 78 9.79 3.10 -9.99
N GLY A 79 9.53 1.80 -9.81
CA GLY A 79 9.76 1.10 -8.54
C GLY A 79 11.24 0.75 -8.33
N PRO A 80 11.66 -0.51 -8.55
CA PRO A 80 13.01 -0.92 -8.15
C PRO A 80 14.10 -0.32 -9.05
N ALA A 81 13.82 -0.09 -10.34
CA ALA A 81 14.80 0.42 -11.29
C ALA A 81 15.32 1.83 -10.92
N MET A 82 14.46 2.70 -10.38
CA MET A 82 14.89 4.03 -9.90
C MET A 82 15.47 3.99 -8.50
N THR A 83 15.00 3.06 -7.66
CA THR A 83 15.41 2.91 -6.25
C THR A 83 16.92 2.68 -6.09
N TYR A 84 17.55 1.95 -7.01
CA TYR A 84 18.98 1.61 -6.94
C TYR A 84 19.90 2.51 -7.79
N SER A 85 19.34 3.36 -8.65
CA SER A 85 20.11 4.10 -9.67
C SER A 85 20.16 5.62 -9.46
N GLN A 86 19.33 6.18 -8.58
CA GLN A 86 19.26 7.63 -8.36
C GLN A 86 19.30 8.02 -6.87
N PRO A 87 19.90 9.19 -6.54
CA PRO A 87 19.67 9.84 -5.25
C PRO A 87 18.16 10.05 -5.07
N ASN A 88 17.60 9.68 -3.92
CA ASN A 88 16.16 9.67 -3.63
C ASN A 88 15.30 8.67 -4.43
N GLY A 89 15.89 7.65 -5.05
CA GLY A 89 15.17 6.64 -5.83
C GLY A 89 13.99 5.99 -5.09
N ILE A 90 14.12 5.80 -3.78
CA ILE A 90 13.06 5.25 -2.91
C ILE A 90 11.87 6.19 -2.84
N MET A 91 12.11 7.49 -2.71
CA MET A 91 11.06 8.51 -2.67
C MET A 91 10.30 8.55 -3.99
N HIS A 92 11.01 8.48 -5.11
CA HIS A 92 10.39 8.39 -6.44
C HIS A 92 9.55 7.12 -6.59
N GLY A 93 10.03 5.97 -6.11
CA GLY A 93 9.27 4.72 -6.13
C GLY A 93 7.99 4.77 -5.31
N VAL A 94 8.03 5.36 -4.11
CA VAL A 94 6.86 5.56 -3.25
C VAL A 94 5.85 6.50 -3.91
N MET A 95 6.31 7.63 -4.45
CA MET A 95 5.44 8.58 -5.16
C MET A 95 4.80 7.94 -6.38
N ALA A 96 5.56 7.20 -7.18
CA ALA A 96 5.03 6.51 -8.35
C ALA A 96 4.00 5.45 -7.96
N TYR A 97 4.22 4.71 -6.88
CA TYR A 97 3.23 3.77 -6.35
C TYR A 97 1.90 4.49 -6.03
N TYR A 98 1.92 5.59 -5.29
CA TYR A 98 0.69 6.30 -4.94
C TYR A 98 0.03 7.00 -6.14
N ILE A 99 0.81 7.52 -7.10
CA ILE A 99 0.28 7.99 -8.38
C ILE A 99 -0.43 6.85 -9.11
N GLY A 100 0.16 5.64 -9.11
CA GLY A 100 -0.48 4.46 -9.66
C GLY A 100 -1.75 4.05 -8.94
N GLN A 101 -1.79 4.18 -7.61
CA GLN A 101 -3.02 3.96 -6.86
C GLN A 101 -4.10 4.99 -7.19
N ILE A 102 -3.72 6.25 -7.46
CA ILE A 102 -4.63 7.29 -7.94
C ILE A 102 -5.17 6.91 -9.33
N ILE A 103 -4.33 6.46 -10.26
CA ILE A 103 -4.80 5.99 -11.58
C ILE A 103 -5.73 4.77 -11.45
N ASN A 104 -5.39 3.83 -10.56
CA ASN A 104 -6.22 2.65 -10.29
C ASN A 104 -7.59 3.02 -9.69
N THR A 105 -7.76 4.22 -9.12
CA THR A 105 -9.09 4.66 -8.63
C THR A 105 -10.13 4.77 -9.73
N LEU A 106 -9.71 4.95 -10.99
CA LEU A 106 -10.62 4.96 -12.14
C LEU A 106 -11.36 3.61 -12.31
N PHE A 107 -10.85 2.54 -11.72
CA PHE A 107 -11.48 1.21 -11.71
C PHE A 107 -12.41 0.99 -10.51
N ILE A 108 -12.40 1.87 -9.50
CA ILE A 108 -13.27 1.74 -8.32
C ILE A 108 -14.76 1.77 -8.70
N PRO A 109 -15.24 2.66 -9.59
CA PRO A 109 -16.63 2.63 -10.04
C PRO A 109 -17.06 1.29 -10.67
N LEU A 110 -16.14 0.54 -11.27
CA LEU A 110 -16.43 -0.75 -11.91
C LEU A 110 -16.65 -1.88 -10.89
N ILE A 111 -16.10 -1.74 -9.67
CA ILE A 111 -16.20 -2.74 -8.60
C ILE A 111 -17.24 -2.39 -7.53
N THR A 112 -17.66 -1.12 -7.47
CA THR A 112 -18.51 -0.56 -6.39
C THR A 112 -20.00 -0.72 -6.70
N THR A 113 -20.81 -0.88 -5.65
CA THR A 113 -22.27 -0.89 -5.75
C THR A 113 -22.79 0.50 -6.14
N ARG A 114 -23.81 0.56 -7.02
CA ARG A 114 -24.48 1.82 -7.37
C ARG A 114 -24.98 2.52 -6.09
N GLY A 115 -24.69 3.82 -5.95
CA GLY A 115 -25.10 4.62 -4.78
C GLY A 115 -24.15 4.58 -3.58
N ARG A 116 -22.92 4.07 -3.72
CA ARG A 116 -21.88 4.14 -2.68
C ARG A 116 -20.58 4.80 -3.16
N PRO A 117 -20.60 6.09 -3.54
CA PRO A 117 -19.41 6.79 -4.02
C PRO A 117 -18.33 6.97 -2.94
N GLU A 118 -18.66 6.73 -1.66
CA GLU A 118 -17.76 7.00 -0.54
C GLU A 118 -16.47 6.17 -0.64
N LEU A 119 -16.54 4.96 -1.22
CA LEU A 119 -15.36 4.12 -1.41
C LEU A 119 -14.28 4.81 -2.29
N LEU A 120 -14.69 5.51 -3.34
CA LEU A 120 -13.76 6.24 -4.21
C LEU A 120 -13.07 7.37 -3.45
N LEU A 121 -13.86 8.18 -2.73
CA LEU A 121 -13.33 9.30 -1.95
C LEU A 121 -12.43 8.81 -0.82
N ASN A 122 -12.86 7.81 -0.07
CA ASN A 122 -12.08 7.19 1.00
C ASN A 122 -10.78 6.59 0.47
N TRP A 123 -10.80 6.05 -0.75
CA TRP A 123 -9.60 5.55 -1.41
C TRP A 123 -8.60 6.66 -1.73
N LEU A 124 -9.06 7.75 -2.34
CA LEU A 124 -8.21 8.89 -2.66
C LEU A 124 -7.63 9.51 -1.39
N MET A 125 -8.47 9.75 -0.38
CA MET A 125 -8.03 10.30 0.91
C MET A 125 -7.05 9.37 1.63
N GLY A 126 -7.30 8.06 1.58
CA GLY A 126 -6.40 7.05 2.11
C GLY A 126 -5.04 7.06 1.41
N CYS A 127 -5.01 7.13 0.08
CA CYS A 127 -3.77 7.22 -0.70
C CYS A 127 -2.99 8.51 -0.37
N LEU A 128 -3.67 9.66 -0.29
CA LEU A 128 -3.04 10.94 0.04
C LEU A 128 -2.46 10.93 1.46
N ALA A 129 -3.20 10.40 2.43
CA ALA A 129 -2.74 10.28 3.82
C ALA A 129 -1.53 9.35 3.92
N ALA A 130 -1.59 8.18 3.27
CA ALA A 130 -0.51 7.22 3.29
C ALA A 130 0.75 7.77 2.60
N ALA A 131 0.60 8.45 1.46
CA ALA A 131 1.71 9.12 0.77
C ALA A 131 2.36 10.18 1.66
N THR A 132 1.55 11.07 2.25
CA THR A 132 2.04 12.15 3.12
C THR A 132 2.83 11.60 4.31
N ILE A 133 2.32 10.57 4.97
CA ILE A 133 2.99 9.94 6.11
C ILE A 133 4.30 9.29 5.67
N TRP A 134 4.30 8.62 4.53
CA TRP A 134 5.52 8.05 3.97
C TRP A 134 6.59 9.11 3.73
N LEU A 135 6.22 10.24 3.10
CA LEU A 135 7.13 11.36 2.82
C LEU A 135 7.71 11.96 4.12
N VAL A 136 6.85 12.23 5.10
CA VAL A 136 7.25 12.81 6.39
C VAL A 136 8.13 11.85 7.17
N SER A 137 7.72 10.58 7.30
CA SER A 137 8.51 9.57 8.01
C SER A 137 9.84 9.29 7.33
N TYR A 138 9.90 9.23 6.00
CA TYR A 138 11.17 9.09 5.29
C TYR A 138 12.11 10.26 5.59
N LYS A 139 11.61 11.50 5.60
CA LYS A 139 12.42 12.66 5.96
C LYS A 139 12.93 12.60 7.41
N LEU A 140 12.06 12.28 8.36
CA LEU A 140 12.40 12.26 9.79
C LEU A 140 13.33 11.10 10.17
N PHE A 141 13.17 9.92 9.58
CA PHE A 141 13.90 8.72 10.00
C PHE A 141 15.10 8.37 9.12
N ILE A 142 15.16 8.88 7.88
CA ILE A 142 16.12 8.41 6.88
C ILE A 142 16.90 9.55 6.22
N ALA A 143 16.27 10.68 5.90
CA ALA A 143 16.95 11.76 5.17
C ALA A 143 18.13 12.36 5.95
N ASP A 144 18.02 12.51 7.27
CA ASP A 144 19.12 12.98 8.12
C ASP A 144 20.11 11.85 8.48
N TRP A 145 19.69 10.59 8.45
CA TRP A 145 20.57 9.43 8.66
C TRP A 145 21.55 9.24 7.49
N GLN A 146 21.14 9.61 6.26
CA GLN A 146 21.95 9.46 5.05
C GLN A 146 22.98 10.57 4.82
N ALA A 147 23.11 11.55 5.73
CA ALA A 147 24.12 12.61 5.61
C ALA A 147 25.57 12.08 5.66
N ASP A 148 25.80 10.89 6.25
CA ASP A 148 27.10 10.23 6.24
C ASP A 148 27.03 8.84 5.58
N LYS A 149 27.54 8.79 4.33
CA LYS A 149 28.03 7.63 3.56
C LYS A 149 27.67 6.25 4.11
N LEU A 150 26.62 5.63 3.59
CA LEU A 150 26.28 4.24 3.94
C LEU A 150 26.44 3.29 2.75
N SER A 151 27.43 2.39 2.87
CA SER A 151 27.67 1.28 1.96
C SER A 151 26.47 0.32 1.92
N PRO A 152 26.13 -0.28 0.75
CA PRO A 152 24.96 -1.15 0.57
C PRO A 152 24.86 -2.34 1.53
N THR A 153 25.98 -2.80 2.10
CA THR A 153 26.11 -4.01 2.92
C THR A 153 25.73 -3.85 4.40
N ARG A 154 25.58 -2.62 4.93
CA ARG A 154 25.17 -2.39 6.35
C ARG A 154 23.66 -2.14 6.55
N ASN A 155 22.86 -2.24 5.48
CA ASN A 155 21.47 -1.76 5.43
C ASN A 155 20.38 -2.75 5.89
N LEU A 156 20.69 -3.74 6.74
CA LEU A 156 19.66 -4.64 7.32
C LEU A 156 18.56 -3.85 8.07
N ALA A 157 18.92 -2.72 8.70
CA ALA A 157 17.95 -1.84 9.37
C ALA A 157 16.90 -1.26 8.40
N LEU A 158 17.26 -0.99 7.14
CA LEU A 158 16.32 -0.49 6.13
C LEU A 158 15.23 -1.52 5.78
N TYR A 159 15.54 -2.81 5.89
CA TYR A 159 14.56 -3.89 5.71
C TYR A 159 13.50 -3.91 6.81
N GLY A 160 13.77 -3.34 7.99
CA GLY A 160 12.78 -3.15 9.06
C GLY A 160 12.10 -1.78 9.01
N ILE A 161 12.86 -0.72 8.70
CA ILE A 161 12.37 0.66 8.70
C ILE A 161 11.31 0.87 7.61
N TYR A 162 11.53 0.39 6.37
CA TYR A 162 10.55 0.60 5.29
C TYR A 162 9.21 -0.10 5.52
N PRO A 163 9.16 -1.39 5.94
CA PRO A 163 7.91 -1.99 6.39
C PRO A 163 7.29 -1.27 7.58
N GLY A 164 8.10 -0.78 8.53
CA GLY A 164 7.62 0.00 9.67
C GLY A 164 6.91 1.29 9.24
N ILE A 165 7.52 2.09 8.37
CA ILE A 165 6.91 3.29 7.79
C ILE A 165 5.63 2.94 7.03
N ALA A 166 5.66 1.86 6.23
CA ALA A 166 4.48 1.40 5.49
C ALA A 166 3.33 0.95 6.42
N LEU A 167 3.63 0.29 7.54
CA LEU A 167 2.63 -0.06 8.55
C LEU A 167 1.99 1.18 9.18
N ILE A 168 2.79 2.21 9.50
CA ILE A 168 2.26 3.47 10.06
C ILE A 168 1.39 4.19 9.03
N ALA A 169 1.88 4.34 7.80
CA ALA A 169 1.16 4.99 6.70
C ALA A 169 -0.16 4.28 6.37
N ASN A 170 -0.14 2.94 6.28
CA ASN A 170 -1.34 2.15 6.05
C ASN A 170 -2.25 2.13 7.29
N GLY A 171 -1.68 2.15 8.49
CA GLY A 171 -2.42 2.21 9.76
C GLY A 171 -3.24 3.50 9.87
N VAL A 172 -2.67 4.65 9.52
CA VAL A 172 -3.41 5.93 9.52
C VAL A 172 -4.39 6.00 8.34
N SER A 173 -4.00 5.59 7.14
CA SER A 173 -4.95 5.61 6.01
C SER A 173 -6.13 4.67 6.19
N SER A 174 -5.99 3.61 7.01
CA SER A 174 -7.10 2.70 7.34
C SER A 174 -8.30 3.40 7.99
N PHE A 175 -8.12 4.56 8.62
CA PHE A 175 -9.22 5.34 9.19
C PHE A 175 -10.24 5.81 8.13
N PHE A 176 -9.78 6.08 6.91
CA PHE A 176 -10.67 6.47 5.81
C PHE A 176 -11.51 5.30 5.30
N PHE A 177 -11.02 4.07 5.39
CA PHE A 177 -11.75 2.87 4.94
C PHE A 177 -12.63 2.24 6.02
N THR A 178 -12.47 2.66 7.28
CA THR A 178 -13.22 2.13 8.43
C THR A 178 -14.30 3.06 8.94
N LYS A 179 -14.23 4.37 8.64
CA LYS A 179 -15.31 5.31 8.92
C LYS A 179 -16.47 5.11 7.92
N GLN A 180 -17.33 4.12 8.20
CA GLN A 180 -18.78 4.07 7.95
C GLN A 180 -19.28 2.63 7.75
N ILE A 181 -19.61 1.97 8.87
CA ILE A 181 -20.86 1.22 9.00
C ILE A 181 -21.43 1.57 10.39
N ILE A 182 -21.77 2.84 10.60
CA ILE A 182 -22.86 3.13 11.53
C ILE A 182 -24.08 3.09 10.63
N LYS A 183 -24.73 1.92 10.60
CA LYS A 183 -26.09 1.82 10.12
C LYS A 183 -26.98 2.45 11.18
N ASP A 184 -27.93 3.27 10.73
CA ASP A 184 -29.14 3.59 11.48
C ASP A 184 -29.80 2.31 12.04
#